data_AF-A0A2M8ENH8-F1
#
_entry.id   AF-A0A2M8ENH8-F1
#
_cell.length_a   1.000
_cell.length_b   1.000
_cell.length_c   1.000
_cell.angle_alpha   90.00
_cell.angle_beta   90.00
_cell.angle_gamma   90.00
#
_symmetry.space_group_name_H-M   'P 1'
#
loop_
_entity.id
_entity.type
_entity.pdbx_description
1 polymer ?
#
loop_
_entity_poly.entity_id
_entity_poly.type
_entity_poly.pdbx_seq_one_letter_code
_entity_poly.pdbx_strand_id
1 'polypeptide(L)'
;MQLNDSDDGERQFILCTNDENNIMSEVCYPRIKKVIKGYAGIKGLGGSLSYYVTEFVGKNNILSVTDADKIELAHNAGELLAIAENTFELVKQDKYMQIFENDDQYTAVYFREEMDKLDDFVAEVKKLKKDVSVYIFSWEDETIFDDFEGLNNIRLKTIPQPIVEIYKQIYNLI
;
A
#
# COMPACT_ATOMS: atom_id res chain seq x y z
N MET A 1 -9.17 21.18 0.25
CA MET A 1 -10.28 21.05 1.22
C MET A 1 -11.35 22.11 0.99
N GLN A 2 -11.06 23.41 1.15
CA GLN A 2 -12.07 24.46 0.88
C GLN A 2 -12.65 24.42 -0.53
N LEU A 3 -11.82 24.11 -1.55
CA LEU A 3 -12.30 24.02 -2.92
C LEU A 3 -13.38 22.94 -3.07
N ASN A 4 -13.12 21.73 -2.56
CA ASN A 4 -14.10 20.62 -2.54
C ASN A 4 -15.41 21.02 -1.83
N ASP A 5 -15.33 21.73 -0.69
CA ASP A 5 -16.53 22.21 0.02
C ASP A 5 -17.31 23.26 -0.80
N SER A 6 -16.61 24.09 -1.58
CA SER A 6 -17.22 25.15 -2.39
C SER A 6 -17.82 24.68 -3.72
N ASP A 7 -17.30 23.59 -4.29
CA ASP A 7 -17.68 23.12 -5.62
C ASP A 7 -18.12 21.64 -5.66
N ASP A 8 -18.34 21.04 -4.50
CA ASP A 8 -18.70 19.62 -4.32
C ASP A 8 -17.72 18.66 -5.03
N GLY A 9 -16.45 19.06 -5.11
CA GLY A 9 -15.40 18.27 -5.76
C GLY A 9 -14.77 17.20 -4.86
N GLU A 10 -14.12 16.22 -5.47
CA GLU A 10 -13.53 15.05 -4.77
C GLU A 10 -12.00 15.06 -4.78
N ARG A 11 -11.37 16.25 -4.78
CA ARG A 11 -9.90 16.35 -4.91
C ARG A 11 -9.18 15.78 -3.70
N GLN A 12 -8.20 14.94 -3.98
CA GLN A 12 -7.25 14.42 -3.00
C GLN A 12 -5.91 15.16 -3.13
N PHE A 13 -5.11 15.18 -2.06
CA PHE A 13 -3.76 15.75 -2.10
C PHE A 13 -2.81 14.96 -1.22
N ILE A 14 -1.52 14.99 -1.58
CA ILE A 14 -0.41 14.47 -0.78
C ILE A 14 0.45 15.67 -0.39
N LEU A 15 0.76 15.79 0.91
CA LEU A 15 1.72 16.75 1.41
C LEU A 15 2.98 16.01 1.84
N CYS A 16 4.11 16.36 1.24
CA CYS A 16 5.41 15.78 1.54
C CYS A 16 6.39 16.89 1.93
N THR A 17 7.17 16.66 2.97
CA THR A 17 8.25 17.53 3.43
C THR A 17 9.41 16.66 3.90
N ASN A 18 10.60 17.23 4.03
CA ASN A 18 11.76 16.58 4.66
C ASN A 18 11.68 16.57 6.21
N ASP A 19 10.55 16.99 6.78
CA ASP A 19 10.29 17.20 8.21
C ASP A 19 11.36 18.04 8.95
N GLU A 20 12.02 18.97 8.25
CA GLU A 20 13.03 19.84 8.88
C GLU A 20 12.39 20.68 10.01
N ASN A 21 13.01 20.65 11.20
CA ASN A 21 12.48 21.26 12.42
C ASN A 21 11.08 20.74 12.81
N ASN A 22 10.78 19.46 12.55
CA ASN A 22 9.51 18.81 12.87
C ASN A 22 8.30 19.52 12.23
N ILE A 23 8.48 20.19 11.09
CA ILE A 23 7.42 21.00 10.46
C ILE A 23 6.17 20.16 10.13
N MET A 24 6.34 18.89 9.76
CA MET A 24 5.23 18.01 9.43
C MET A 24 4.47 17.59 10.68
N SER A 25 5.18 17.13 11.71
CA SER A 25 4.59 16.59 12.94
C SER A 25 4.04 17.67 13.89
N GLU A 26 4.70 18.83 14.00
CA GLU A 26 4.31 19.90 14.93
C GLU A 26 3.39 20.97 14.30
N VAL A 27 3.48 21.20 12.99
CA VAL A 27 2.76 22.29 12.33
C VAL A 27 1.74 21.78 11.32
N CYS A 28 2.18 21.10 10.26
CA CYS A 28 1.31 20.75 9.14
C CYS A 28 0.22 19.73 9.54
N TYR A 29 0.60 18.61 10.16
CA TYR A 29 -0.35 17.57 10.55
C TYR A 29 -1.40 18.09 11.56
N PRO A 30 -1.03 18.76 12.66
CA PRO A 30 -2.02 19.34 13.58
C PRO A 30 -2.93 20.37 12.91
N ARG A 31 -2.40 21.17 11.98
CA ARG A 31 -3.19 22.15 11.24
C ARG A 31 -4.21 21.48 10.33
N ILE A 32 -3.81 20.49 9.53
CA ILE A 32 -4.73 19.76 8.63
C ILE A 32 -5.81 19.05 9.45
N LYS A 33 -5.42 18.38 10.55
CA LYS A 33 -6.35 17.73 11.47
C LYS A 33 -7.39 18.69 12.04
N LYS A 34 -6.98 19.92 12.41
CA LYS A 34 -7.89 20.98 12.84
C LYS A 34 -8.81 21.47 11.72
N VAL A 35 -8.32 21.59 10.48
CA VAL A 35 -9.17 21.96 9.33
C VAL A 35 -10.25 20.92 9.06
N ILE A 36 -9.90 19.63 9.15
CA ILE A 36 -10.85 18.51 9.00
C ILE A 36 -11.89 18.51 10.13
N LYS A 37 -11.43 18.58 11.39
CA LYS A 37 -12.29 18.41 12.57
C LYS A 37 -13.00 19.69 13.04
N GLY A 38 -12.51 20.85 12.62
CA GLY A 38 -12.91 22.15 13.14
C GLY A 38 -12.02 22.62 14.30
N TYR A 39 -12.04 23.93 14.56
CA TYR A 39 -11.27 24.56 15.63
C TYR A 39 -11.84 25.93 15.99
N ALA A 40 -11.78 26.33 17.27
CA ALA A 40 -12.14 27.68 17.74
C ALA A 40 -13.50 28.21 17.22
N GLY A 41 -14.53 27.35 17.19
CA GLY A 41 -15.88 27.70 16.71
C GLY A 41 -16.04 27.65 15.18
N ILE A 42 -14.98 27.34 14.44
CA ILE A 42 -15.03 27.09 13.00
C ILE A 42 -15.39 25.62 12.77
N LYS A 43 -16.46 25.38 12.00
CA LYS A 43 -16.89 24.04 11.59
C LYS A 43 -15.79 23.38 10.75
N GLY A 44 -15.54 22.09 11.00
CA GLY A 44 -14.63 21.30 10.21
C GLY A 44 -15.14 21.04 8.79
N LEU A 45 -14.22 20.91 7.84
CA LEU A 45 -14.53 20.62 6.43
C LEU A 45 -14.72 19.13 6.15
N GLY A 46 -14.52 18.25 7.15
CA GLY A 46 -14.59 16.80 6.95
C GLY A 46 -13.41 16.24 6.15
N GLY A 47 -13.53 14.98 5.73
CA GLY A 47 -12.49 14.20 5.06
C GLY A 47 -11.67 13.31 5.99
N SER A 48 -10.73 12.57 5.40
CA SER A 48 -9.80 11.67 6.08
C SER A 48 -8.36 12.19 6.01
N LEU A 49 -7.50 11.67 6.89
CA LEU A 49 -6.08 12.04 6.96
C LEU A 49 -5.26 10.84 7.41
N SER A 50 -4.36 10.39 6.53
CA SER A 50 -3.33 9.41 6.85
C SER A 50 -1.98 10.12 7.01
N TYR A 51 -1.15 9.63 7.92
CA TYR A 51 0.16 10.18 8.22
C TYR A 51 1.20 9.07 8.04
N TYR A 52 2.15 9.29 7.14
CA TYR A 52 3.21 8.34 6.82
C TYR A 52 4.57 8.94 7.17
N VAL A 53 5.49 8.08 7.60
CA VAL A 53 6.88 8.43 7.87
C VAL A 53 7.75 7.47 7.08
N THR A 54 8.89 7.96 6.59
CA THR A 54 9.87 7.11 5.93
C THR A 54 11.03 6.84 6.88
N GLU A 55 11.51 5.61 6.87
CA GLU A 55 12.73 5.19 7.55
C GLU A 55 13.57 4.37 6.57
N PHE A 56 14.88 4.29 6.79
CA PHE A 56 15.71 3.37 6.03
C PHE A 56 15.35 1.93 6.41
N VAL A 57 15.05 1.12 5.39
CA VAL A 57 14.73 -0.29 5.61
C VAL A 57 16.03 -1.11 5.64
N GLY A 58 16.19 -1.93 6.67
CA GLY A 58 17.33 -2.84 6.83
C GLY A 58 18.49 -2.26 7.65
N LYS A 59 18.95 -3.02 8.66
CA LYS A 59 20.17 -2.74 9.43
C LYS A 59 21.41 -3.45 8.87
N ASN A 60 21.18 -4.38 7.94
CA ASN A 60 22.15 -5.36 7.48
C ASN A 60 22.70 -4.96 6.11
N ASN A 61 23.98 -5.23 5.87
CA ASN A 61 24.56 -5.17 4.53
C ASN A 61 23.74 -6.09 3.61
N ILE A 62 23.53 -5.73 2.34
CA ILE A 62 22.81 -6.54 1.32
C ILE A 62 23.31 -8.01 1.29
N LEU A 63 24.57 -8.22 1.68
CA LEU A 63 25.21 -9.54 1.82
C LEU A 63 24.73 -10.39 3.03
N SER A 64 23.88 -9.85 3.90
CA SER A 64 23.47 -10.44 5.19
C SER A 64 21.97 -10.28 5.48
N VAL A 65 21.15 -10.28 4.42
CA VAL A 65 19.69 -10.20 4.52
C VAL A 65 19.14 -11.49 5.11
N THR A 66 18.33 -11.37 6.16
CA THR A 66 17.59 -12.48 6.77
C THR A 66 16.21 -12.66 6.14
N ASP A 67 15.56 -13.80 6.37
CA ASP A 67 14.16 -13.98 5.94
C ASP A 67 13.21 -12.96 6.57
N ALA A 68 13.50 -12.49 7.80
CA ALA A 68 12.73 -11.45 8.46
C ALA A 68 12.87 -10.10 7.72
N ASP A 69 14.08 -9.75 7.29
CA ASP A 69 14.32 -8.52 6.52
C ASP A 69 13.54 -8.55 5.19
N LYS A 70 13.51 -9.70 4.50
CA LYS A 70 12.72 -9.88 3.26
C LYS A 70 11.22 -9.69 3.49
N ILE A 71 10.69 -10.25 4.57
CA ILE A 71 9.26 -10.12 4.92
C ILE A 71 8.92 -8.67 5.25
N GLU A 72 9.76 -7.97 6.02
CA GLU A 72 9.56 -6.56 6.37
C GLU A 72 9.57 -5.66 5.12
N LEU A 73 10.57 -5.85 4.24
CA LEU A 73 10.63 -5.16 2.95
C LEU A 73 9.39 -5.41 2.10
N ALA A 74 8.89 -6.64 2.15
CA ALA A 74 7.68 -7.00 1.46
C ALA A 74 6.44 -6.30 1.99
N HIS A 75 6.33 -6.24 3.31
CA HIS A 75 5.25 -5.49 3.95
C HIS A 75 5.27 -4.00 3.59
N ASN A 76 6.46 -3.39 3.60
CA ASN A 76 6.63 -1.99 3.20
C ASN A 76 6.26 -1.76 1.72
N ALA A 77 6.62 -2.68 0.83
CA ALA A 77 6.22 -2.61 -0.58
C ALA A 77 4.71 -2.75 -0.77
N GLY A 78 4.06 -3.64 0.01
CA GLY A 78 2.61 -3.77 0.02
C GLY A 78 1.89 -2.50 0.46
N GLU A 79 2.41 -1.83 1.49
CA GLU A 79 1.86 -0.55 1.95
C GLU A 79 1.96 0.53 0.85
N LEU A 80 3.05 0.58 0.08
CA LEU A 80 3.18 1.49 -1.06
C LEU A 80 2.15 1.20 -2.16
N LEU A 81 1.90 -0.08 -2.45
CA LEU A 81 0.87 -0.50 -3.40
C LEU A 81 -0.54 -0.13 -2.91
N ALA A 82 -0.80 -0.33 -1.62
CA ALA A 82 -2.05 0.04 -0.98
C ALA A 82 -2.31 1.56 -1.06
N ILE A 83 -1.27 2.38 -0.88
CA ILE A 83 -1.35 3.84 -1.09
C ILE A 83 -1.70 4.16 -2.55
N ALA A 84 -1.04 3.51 -3.51
CA ALA A 84 -1.29 3.73 -4.94
C ALA A 84 -2.72 3.35 -5.36
N GLU A 85 -3.30 2.35 -4.69
CA GLU A 85 -4.67 1.89 -4.92
C GLU A 85 -5.71 2.56 -4.00
N ASN A 86 -5.32 3.53 -3.18
CA ASN A 86 -6.22 4.24 -2.25
C ASN A 86 -6.92 3.29 -1.25
N THR A 87 -6.28 2.19 -0.85
CA THR A 87 -6.78 1.17 0.09
C THR A 87 -5.97 1.22 1.39
N PHE A 88 -6.35 2.10 2.31
CA PHE A 88 -5.50 2.41 3.47
C PHE A 88 -5.69 1.48 4.68
N GLU A 89 -6.75 0.68 4.72
CA GLU A 89 -7.08 -0.13 5.89
C GLU A 89 -6.52 -1.55 5.73
N LEU A 90 -5.60 -1.94 6.61
CA LEU A 90 -5.04 -3.29 6.60
C LEU A 90 -6.05 -4.31 7.16
N VAL A 91 -6.47 -5.25 6.32
CA VAL A 91 -7.41 -6.32 6.66
C VAL A 91 -6.69 -7.58 7.12
N LYS A 92 -5.60 -7.94 6.42
CA LYS A 92 -4.84 -9.17 6.70
C LYS A 92 -3.38 -8.97 6.32
N GLN A 93 -2.50 -9.52 7.17
CA GLN A 93 -1.06 -9.57 6.92
C GLN A 93 -0.47 -10.84 7.51
N ASP A 94 0.35 -11.52 6.73
CA ASP A 94 1.25 -12.57 7.19
C ASP A 94 2.54 -12.57 6.35
N LYS A 95 3.41 -13.57 6.53
CA LYS A 95 4.68 -13.65 5.81
C LYS A 95 4.56 -13.95 4.30
N TYR A 96 3.34 -14.20 3.80
CA TYR A 96 3.05 -14.54 2.41
C TYR A 96 2.27 -13.45 1.69
N MET A 97 1.31 -12.82 2.38
CA MET A 97 0.38 -11.88 1.76
C MET A 97 0.02 -10.68 2.63
N GLN A 98 -0.45 -9.63 1.97
CA GLN A 98 -1.18 -8.52 2.59
C GLN A 98 -2.47 -8.25 1.82
N ILE A 99 -3.53 -7.90 2.56
CA ILE A 99 -4.81 -7.47 2.00
C ILE A 99 -5.19 -6.16 2.68
N PHE A 100 -5.45 -5.15 1.87
CA PHE A 100 -5.91 -3.84 2.28
C PHE A 100 -7.28 -3.54 1.67
N GLU A 101 -8.03 -2.63 2.26
CA GLU A 101 -9.31 -2.18 1.74
C GLU A 101 -9.55 -0.68 1.87
N ASN A 102 -10.51 -0.21 1.08
CA ASN A 102 -11.31 0.98 1.36
C ASN A 102 -12.79 0.60 1.21
N ASP A 103 -13.69 1.59 1.17
CA ASP A 103 -15.13 1.32 1.03
C ASP A 103 -15.51 0.61 -0.28
N ASP A 104 -14.74 0.82 -1.36
CA ASP A 104 -15.09 0.43 -2.74
C ASP A 104 -14.31 -0.76 -3.29
N GLN A 105 -13.08 -1.00 -2.82
CA GLN A 105 -12.17 -2.02 -3.37
C GLN A 105 -11.17 -2.57 -2.35
N TYR A 106 -10.54 -3.68 -2.72
CA TYR A 106 -9.40 -4.29 -2.03
C TYR A 106 -8.12 -4.16 -2.84
N THR A 107 -7.00 -4.24 -2.14
CA THR A 107 -5.68 -4.49 -2.72
C THR A 107 -5.09 -5.72 -2.06
N ALA A 108 -4.81 -6.74 -2.85
CA ALA A 108 -4.25 -7.99 -2.38
C ALA A 108 -2.87 -8.18 -2.99
N VAL A 109 -1.87 -8.41 -2.14
CA VAL A 109 -0.47 -8.53 -2.54
C VAL A 109 0.09 -9.85 -2.03
N TYR A 110 0.73 -10.60 -2.91
CA TYR A 110 1.44 -11.84 -2.59
C TYR A 110 2.94 -11.67 -2.86
N PHE A 111 3.78 -12.01 -1.89
CA PHE A 111 5.19 -11.62 -1.87
C PHE A 111 6.19 -12.77 -2.02
N ARG A 112 5.73 -14.01 -2.05
CA ARG A 112 6.61 -15.18 -1.89
C ARG A 112 6.92 -15.82 -3.23
N GLU A 113 8.17 -15.71 -3.65
CA GLU A 113 8.65 -16.24 -4.93
C GLU A 113 8.47 -17.75 -5.04
N GLU A 114 8.52 -18.48 -3.92
CA GLU A 114 8.36 -19.94 -3.93
C GLU A 114 6.93 -20.39 -4.23
N MET A 115 5.96 -19.46 -4.26
CA MET A 115 4.54 -19.72 -4.57
C MET A 115 3.86 -20.79 -3.70
N ASP A 116 4.46 -21.15 -2.56
CA ASP A 116 4.01 -22.22 -1.66
C ASP A 116 2.64 -21.96 -1.03
N LYS A 117 2.18 -20.71 -1.04
CA LYS A 117 0.88 -20.26 -0.52
C LYS A 117 0.04 -19.50 -1.55
N LEU A 118 0.33 -19.66 -2.84
CA LEU A 118 -0.42 -19.02 -3.91
C LEU A 118 -1.88 -19.50 -3.95
N ASP A 119 -2.13 -20.81 -3.87
CA ASP A 119 -3.50 -21.36 -3.87
C ASP A 119 -4.35 -20.81 -2.72
N ASP A 120 -3.75 -20.73 -1.52
CA ASP A 120 -4.37 -20.16 -0.33
C ASP A 120 -4.69 -18.68 -0.57
N PHE A 121 -3.77 -17.91 -1.17
CA PHE A 121 -3.98 -16.51 -1.54
C PHE A 121 -5.11 -16.33 -2.56
N VAL A 122 -5.12 -17.12 -3.65
CA VAL A 122 -6.16 -17.10 -4.68
C VAL A 122 -7.53 -17.39 -4.04
N ALA A 123 -7.61 -18.38 -3.15
CA ALA A 123 -8.83 -18.72 -2.44
C ALA A 123 -9.31 -17.59 -1.51
N GLU A 124 -8.41 -16.84 -0.87
CA GLU A 124 -8.75 -15.67 -0.06
C GLU A 124 -9.28 -14.53 -0.94
N VAL A 125 -8.60 -14.22 -2.05
CA VAL A 125 -9.00 -13.18 -2.99
C VAL A 125 -10.38 -13.46 -3.58
N LYS A 126 -10.67 -14.72 -3.96
CA LYS A 126 -11.97 -15.13 -4.52
C LYS A 126 -13.15 -14.97 -3.54
N LYS A 127 -12.90 -14.84 -2.23
CA LYS A 127 -13.96 -14.59 -1.22
C LYS A 127 -14.30 -13.11 -1.08
N LEU A 128 -13.46 -12.21 -1.60
CA LEU A 128 -13.65 -10.77 -1.50
C LEU A 128 -14.80 -10.32 -2.41
N LYS A 129 -15.64 -9.41 -1.88
CA LYS A 129 -16.91 -9.03 -2.53
C LYS A 129 -16.85 -7.73 -3.33
N LYS A 130 -15.76 -6.97 -3.18
CA LYS A 130 -15.53 -5.69 -3.88
C LYS A 130 -14.62 -5.93 -5.09
N ASP A 131 -14.35 -4.89 -5.86
CA ASP A 131 -13.27 -4.93 -6.84
C ASP A 131 -11.93 -5.18 -6.13
N VAL A 132 -11.02 -5.93 -6.75
CA VAL A 132 -9.72 -6.29 -6.17
C VAL A 132 -8.61 -6.01 -7.16
N SER A 133 -7.67 -5.15 -6.77
CA SER A 133 -6.37 -5.04 -7.42
C SER A 133 -5.43 -6.09 -6.84
N VAL A 134 -4.96 -7.01 -7.67
CA VAL A 134 -4.09 -8.11 -7.25
C VAL A 134 -2.67 -7.87 -7.77
N TYR A 135 -1.70 -8.01 -6.89
CA TYR A 135 -0.27 -7.96 -7.20
C TYR A 135 0.38 -9.25 -6.75
N ILE A 136 1.11 -9.91 -7.64
CA ILE A 136 1.80 -11.15 -7.35
C ILE A 136 3.27 -10.94 -7.71
N PHE A 137 4.14 -11.12 -6.73
CA PHE A 137 5.58 -11.01 -6.92
C PHE A 137 6.09 -12.31 -7.55
N SER A 138 6.35 -12.27 -8.86
CA SER A 138 6.97 -13.37 -9.61
C SER A 138 8.08 -12.82 -10.51
N TRP A 139 9.11 -13.63 -10.76
CA TRP A 139 10.19 -13.25 -11.67
C TRP A 139 9.86 -13.51 -13.14
N GLU A 140 9.09 -14.58 -13.44
CA GLU A 140 8.94 -15.09 -14.81
C GLU A 140 7.56 -15.70 -15.15
N ASP A 141 6.56 -15.66 -14.27
CA ASP A 141 5.35 -16.49 -14.45
C ASP A 141 4.13 -15.75 -15.04
N GLU A 142 3.91 -15.95 -16.34
CA GLU A 142 2.68 -15.61 -17.07
C GLU A 142 1.50 -16.57 -16.77
N THR A 143 1.74 -17.69 -16.08
CA THR A 143 0.73 -18.74 -15.79
C THR A 143 -0.27 -18.34 -14.70
N ILE A 144 0.06 -17.33 -13.89
CA ILE A 144 -0.76 -16.82 -12.78
C ILE A 144 -2.07 -16.19 -13.27
N PHE A 145 -2.12 -15.75 -14.53
CA PHE A 145 -3.29 -15.09 -15.11
C PHE A 145 -4.49 -16.05 -15.26
N ASP A 146 -4.23 -17.35 -15.44
CA ASP A 146 -5.28 -18.37 -15.67
C ASP A 146 -6.17 -18.57 -14.43
N ASP A 147 -5.60 -18.45 -13.22
CA ASP A 147 -6.33 -18.67 -11.95
C ASP A 147 -7.40 -17.61 -11.67
N PHE A 148 -7.27 -16.45 -12.31
CA PHE A 148 -8.18 -15.31 -12.20
C PHE A 148 -9.03 -15.10 -13.46
N GLU A 149 -8.90 -15.98 -14.45
CA GLU A 149 -9.63 -15.86 -15.71
C GLU A 149 -11.16 -15.92 -15.49
N GLY A 150 -11.89 -15.02 -16.14
CA GLY A 150 -13.36 -14.92 -16.01
C GLY A 150 -13.88 -14.20 -14.75
N LEU A 151 -13.01 -13.72 -13.87
CA LEU A 151 -13.40 -12.94 -12.68
C LEU A 151 -13.36 -11.43 -12.95
N ASN A 152 -14.51 -10.87 -13.29
CA ASN A 152 -14.62 -9.46 -13.71
C ASN A 152 -14.29 -8.43 -12.62
N ASN A 153 -14.38 -8.81 -11.34
CA ASN A 153 -14.06 -7.93 -10.21
C ASN A 153 -12.57 -7.97 -9.82
N ILE A 154 -11.74 -8.77 -10.50
CA ILE A 154 -10.32 -8.92 -10.18
C ILE A 154 -9.48 -8.31 -11.30
N ARG A 155 -8.51 -7.46 -10.91
CA ARG A 155 -7.58 -6.79 -11.81
C ARG A 155 -6.16 -7.18 -11.41
N LEU A 156 -5.57 -8.08 -12.18
CA LEU A 156 -4.16 -8.44 -11.98
C LEU A 156 -3.27 -7.30 -12.51
N LYS A 157 -2.35 -6.84 -11.67
CA LYS A 157 -1.45 -5.72 -11.96
C LYS A 157 0.00 -6.16 -11.75
N THR A 158 0.89 -5.59 -12.56
CA THR A 158 2.32 -5.77 -12.38
C THR A 158 2.83 -4.90 -11.25
N ILE A 159 3.82 -5.41 -10.51
CA ILE A 159 4.47 -4.62 -9.47
C ILE A 159 5.32 -3.53 -10.14
N PRO A 160 5.23 -2.27 -9.68
CA PRO A 160 6.05 -1.19 -10.22
C PRO A 160 7.55 -1.51 -10.23
N GLN A 161 8.20 -1.25 -11.35
CA GLN A 161 9.62 -1.54 -11.58
C GLN A 161 10.56 -1.10 -10.44
N PRO A 162 10.41 0.11 -9.84
CA PRO A 162 11.27 0.51 -8.73
C PRO A 162 11.19 -0.41 -7.50
N ILE A 163 10.01 -0.97 -7.22
CA ILE A 163 9.83 -1.95 -6.12
C ILE A 163 10.53 -3.26 -6.50
N VAL A 164 10.35 -3.73 -7.74
CA VAL A 164 11.00 -4.94 -8.25
C VAL A 164 12.54 -4.83 -8.16
N GLU A 165 13.11 -3.67 -8.49
CA GLU A 165 14.56 -3.44 -8.43
C GLU A 165 15.13 -3.52 -7.02
N ILE A 166 14.41 -3.00 -6.02
CA ILE A 166 14.79 -3.12 -4.61
C ILE A 166 14.89 -4.59 -4.22
N TYR A 167 13.90 -5.40 -4.60
CA TYR A 167 13.92 -6.84 -4.34
C TYR A 167 15.06 -7.56 -5.06
N LYS A 168 15.34 -7.24 -6.33
CA LYS A 168 16.45 -7.86 -7.08
C LYS A 168 17.79 -7.66 -6.37
N GLN A 169 18.02 -6.47 -5.81
CA GLN A 169 19.23 -6.18 -5.04
C GLN A 169 19.34 -7.07 -3.80
N ILE A 170 18.22 -7.30 -3.11
CA ILE A 170 18.15 -8.07 -1.87
C ILE A 170 18.40 -9.58 -2.10
N TYR A 171 17.89 -10.11 -3.21
CA TYR A 171 18.11 -11.51 -3.58
C TYR A 171 19.43 -11.74 -4.31
N ASN A 172 20.30 -10.72 -4.44
CA ASN A 172 21.56 -10.76 -5.20
C ASN A 172 21.37 -11.27 -6.64
N LEU A 173 20.27 -10.88 -7.28
CA LEU A 173 19.95 -11.25 -8.66
C LEU A 173 20.53 -10.26 -9.69
N ILE A 174 21.46 -9.38 -9.25
CA ILE A 174 22.12 -8.33 -10.05
C ILE A 174 23.64 -8.50 -9.97
#